data_AF-A0A482RMB5-F1
#
_entry.id   AF-A0A482RMB5-F1
#
_cell.length_a   1.000
_cell.length_b   1.000
_cell.length_c   1.000
_cell.angle_alpha   90.00
_cell.angle_beta   90.00
_cell.angle_gamma   90.00
#
_symmetry.space_group_name_H-M   'P 1'
#
loop_
_entity.id
_entity.type
_entity.pdbx_description
1 polymer ?
#
loop_
_entity_poly.entity_id
_entity_poly.type
_entity_poly.pdbx_seq_one_letter_code
_entity_poly.pdbx_strand_id
1 'polypeptide(L)'
;MRVVSRRCDIRLIACRVCVPCAEEVLAPGYELAQADEFKYVDPVDHSVSDKQGVRFIMADGSRVIIRLSGTGSVGATIRVYLEKYEDKDLDQATGSALAQLVAIALDMCQISRFTGRDAPTVIT
;
A
#
# COMPACT_ATOMS: atom_id res chain seq x y z
N MET A 1 1.54 8.79 -2.27
CA MET A 1 2.20 9.32 -1.04
C MET A 1 3.67 8.93 -0.97
N ARG A 2 4.58 9.87 -0.66
CA ARG A 2 6.03 9.66 -0.49
C ARG A 2 6.47 9.86 0.98
N VAL A 3 7.19 8.91 1.59
CA VAL A 3 7.73 9.03 2.97
C VAL A 3 9.20 8.58 3.02
N VAL A 4 10.12 9.43 3.49
CA VAL A 4 11.59 9.14 3.51
C VAL A 4 12.09 8.75 4.93
N SER A 5 12.55 7.53 5.19
CA SER A 5 13.02 7.10 6.53
C SER A 5 14.36 6.34 6.48
N ARG A 6 15.14 6.41 7.58
CA ARG A 6 16.52 5.88 7.68
C ARG A 6 16.60 4.38 8.02
N ARG A 7 15.50 3.77 8.47
CA ARG A 7 15.37 2.32 8.69
C ARG A 7 13.96 1.90 8.30
N CYS A 8 13.77 1.40 7.08
CA CYS A 8 12.47 0.94 6.62
C CYS A 8 12.62 -0.42 5.95
N ASP A 9 12.29 -1.46 6.71
CA ASP A 9 11.93 -2.74 6.13
C ASP A 9 10.42 -2.73 5.90
N ILE A 10 9.99 -3.03 4.67
CA ILE A 10 8.57 -3.05 4.31
C ILE A 10 7.81 -4.16 5.06
N ARG A 11 8.52 -5.21 5.50
CA ARG A 11 7.97 -6.31 6.31
C ARG A 11 7.63 -5.88 7.73
N LEU A 12 8.32 -4.86 8.25
CA LEU A 12 7.99 -4.26 9.56
C LEU A 12 6.80 -3.31 9.46
N ILE A 13 6.58 -2.68 8.31
CA ILE A 13 5.51 -1.69 8.10
C ILE A 13 4.14 -2.38 7.97
N ALA A 14 4.04 -3.57 7.38
CA ALA A 14 2.77 -4.31 7.24
C ALA A 14 2.30 -5.06 8.51
N CYS A 15 2.63 -4.56 9.71
CA CYS A 15 2.59 -5.34 10.96
C CYS A 15 1.18 -5.80 11.41
N ARG A 16 0.09 -5.29 10.82
CA ARG A 16 -1.27 -5.73 11.20
C ARG A 16 -1.81 -6.86 10.33
N VAL A 17 -1.54 -6.83 9.02
CA VAL A 17 -2.09 -7.81 8.06
C VAL A 17 -0.99 -8.78 7.65
N CYS A 18 -1.09 -10.02 8.10
CA CYS A 18 -0.19 -11.08 7.67
C CYS A 18 -0.41 -11.33 6.18
N VAL A 19 0.64 -11.24 5.36
CA VAL A 19 0.58 -11.37 3.89
C VAL A 19 -0.01 -12.72 3.39
N PRO A 20 -0.17 -13.81 4.18
CA PRO A 20 -0.99 -14.95 3.78
C PRO A 20 -2.40 -15.01 4.41
N CYS A 21 -2.81 -14.08 5.29
CA CYS A 21 -4.16 -14.05 5.87
C CYS A 21 -5.09 -13.19 4.98
N ALA A 22 -5.83 -13.84 4.09
CA ALA A 22 -6.66 -13.19 3.08
C ALA A 22 -8.09 -12.84 3.53
N GLU A 23 -8.43 -12.99 4.81
CA GLU A 23 -9.81 -12.78 5.30
C GLU A 23 -9.79 -11.93 6.58
N GLU A 24 -9.64 -10.62 6.42
CA GLU A 24 -9.79 -9.65 7.51
C GLU A 24 -10.67 -8.48 7.03
N VAL A 25 -11.67 -8.14 7.85
CA VAL A 25 -12.51 -6.95 7.63
C VAL A 25 -11.77 -5.74 8.21
N LEU A 26 -11.34 -4.84 7.33
CA LEU A 26 -10.54 -3.67 7.71
C LEU A 26 -11.42 -2.48 8.10
N ALA A 27 -12.54 -2.33 7.41
CA ALA A 27 -13.56 -1.32 7.67
C ALA A 27 -14.90 -1.74 7.03
N PRO A 28 -16.03 -1.09 7.35
CA PRO A 28 -17.30 -1.35 6.69
C PRO A 28 -17.17 -1.12 5.18
N GLY A 29 -17.44 -2.15 4.38
CA GLY A 29 -17.30 -2.12 2.91
C GLY A 29 -15.89 -2.36 2.38
N TYR A 30 -14.89 -2.55 3.25
CA TYR A 30 -13.50 -2.85 2.87
C TYR A 30 -13.07 -4.17 3.51
N GLU A 31 -13.39 -5.24 2.80
CA GLU A 31 -12.95 -6.60 3.13
C GLU A 31 -11.69 -6.90 2.33
N LEU A 32 -10.65 -7.41 3.00
CA LEU A 32 -9.45 -7.86 2.30
C LEU A 32 -9.78 -9.15 1.54
N ALA A 33 -9.49 -9.19 0.25
CA ALA A 33 -9.66 -10.38 -0.59
C ALA A 33 -8.31 -11.06 -0.87
N GLN A 34 -7.25 -10.27 -1.01
CA GLN A 34 -5.91 -10.79 -1.25
C GLN A 34 -4.87 -9.82 -0.67
N ALA A 35 -3.87 -10.37 0.01
CA ALA A 35 -2.63 -9.69 0.32
C ALA A 35 -1.48 -10.50 -0.25
N ASP A 36 -0.53 -9.87 -0.95
CA ASP A 36 0.64 -10.57 -1.48
C ASP A 36 1.86 -9.64 -1.64
N GLU A 37 3.06 -10.24 -1.60
CA GLU A 37 4.30 -9.58 -2.03
C GLU A 37 4.46 -9.82 -3.54
N PHE A 38 4.34 -8.76 -4.33
CA PHE A 38 4.29 -8.84 -5.78
C PHE A 38 5.57 -9.46 -6.36
N LYS A 39 5.34 -10.51 -7.14
CA LYS A 39 6.34 -11.27 -7.89
C LYS A 39 5.93 -11.29 -9.36
N TYR A 40 6.87 -10.95 -10.22
CA TYR A 40 6.70 -11.03 -11.67
C TYR A 40 7.67 -12.05 -12.24
N VAL A 41 7.18 -12.91 -13.12
CA VAL A 41 7.98 -13.83 -13.92
C VAL A 41 7.83 -13.39 -15.37
N ASP A 42 8.93 -13.01 -15.99
CA ASP A 42 8.91 -12.57 -17.37
C ASP A 42 8.57 -13.74 -18.32
N PRO A 43 7.59 -13.60 -19.22
CA PRO A 43 7.18 -14.68 -20.10
C PRO A 43 8.15 -14.92 -21.27
N VAL A 44 9.10 -14.01 -21.52
CA VAL A 44 10.06 -14.08 -22.62
C VAL A 44 11.38 -14.70 -22.16
N ASP A 45 11.94 -14.21 -21.06
CA ASP A 45 13.25 -14.66 -20.56
C ASP A 45 13.19 -15.47 -19.26
N HIS A 46 11.99 -15.65 -18.69
CA HIS A 46 11.76 -16.35 -17.43
C HIS A 46 12.50 -15.76 -16.23
N SER A 47 12.99 -14.52 -16.34
CA SER A 47 13.57 -13.80 -15.22
C SER A 47 12.53 -13.57 -14.13
N VAL A 48 12.98 -13.65 -12.88
CA VAL A 48 12.11 -13.55 -11.71
C VAL A 48 12.41 -12.24 -10.98
N SER A 49 11.41 -11.38 -10.90
CA SER A 49 11.45 -10.13 -10.13
C SER A 49 10.61 -10.27 -8.88
N ASP A 50 11.25 -10.65 -7.78
CA ASP A 50 10.63 -10.73 -6.46
C ASP A 50 10.65 -9.36 -5.74
N LYS A 51 9.83 -9.22 -4.67
CA LYS A 51 9.82 -8.07 -3.74
C LYS A 51 9.52 -6.72 -4.40
N GLN A 52 8.65 -6.72 -5.41
CA GLN A 52 8.33 -5.50 -6.18
C GLN A 52 7.27 -4.60 -5.51
N GLY A 53 6.79 -4.98 -4.33
CA GLY A 53 5.86 -4.22 -3.51
C GLY A 53 4.89 -5.14 -2.79
N VAL A 54 4.27 -4.66 -1.73
CA VAL A 54 3.18 -5.35 -1.05
C VAL A 54 1.86 -4.81 -1.59
N ARG A 55 0.93 -5.70 -1.95
CA ARG A 55 -0.38 -5.33 -2.47
C ARG A 55 -1.44 -5.85 -1.50
N PHE A 56 -2.45 -5.00 -1.28
CA PHE A 56 -3.68 -5.35 -0.62
C PHE A 56 -4.80 -5.07 -1.62
N ILE A 57 -5.55 -6.11 -1.95
CA ILE A 57 -6.67 -6.06 -2.87
C ILE A 57 -7.92 -6.34 -2.05
N MET A 58 -8.88 -5.44 -2.16
CA MET A 58 -10.13 -5.48 -1.44
C MET A 58 -11.20 -6.16 -2.30
N ALA A 59 -12.23 -6.70 -1.65
CA ALA A 59 -13.32 -7.41 -2.32
C ALA A 59 -14.14 -6.52 -3.27
N ASP A 60 -14.17 -5.21 -3.03
CA ASP A 60 -14.81 -4.20 -3.88
C ASP A 60 -13.96 -3.83 -5.12
N GLY A 61 -12.75 -4.37 -5.25
CA GLY A 61 -11.79 -4.03 -6.31
C GLY A 61 -10.86 -2.86 -5.96
N SER A 62 -11.00 -2.24 -4.79
CA SER A 62 -10.06 -1.23 -4.29
C SER A 62 -8.67 -1.86 -4.04
N ARG A 63 -7.62 -1.04 -4.15
CA ARG A 63 -6.23 -1.51 -4.02
C ARG A 63 -5.39 -0.55 -3.21
N VAL A 64 -4.56 -1.11 -2.33
CA VAL A 64 -3.49 -0.40 -1.63
C VAL A 64 -2.18 -1.08 -1.97
N ILE A 65 -1.26 -0.35 -2.59
CA ILE A 65 0.05 -0.88 -2.99
C ILE A 65 1.13 -0.08 -2.30
N ILE A 66 2.08 -0.78 -1.69
CA ILE A 66 3.18 -0.19 -0.95
C ILE A 66 4.48 -0.67 -1.55
N ARG A 67 5.34 0.27 -1.89
CA ARG A 67 6.63 -0.03 -2.49
C ARG A 67 7.72 0.75 -1.79
N LEU A 68 8.79 0.04 -1.44
CA LEU A 68 10.02 0.68 -1.01
C LEU A 68 10.83 1.07 -2.25
N SER A 69 11.34 2.30 -2.27
CA SER A 69 12.15 2.83 -3.37
C SER A 69 13.36 3.57 -2.81
N GLY A 70 14.49 3.44 -3.49
CA GLY A 70 15.75 4.09 -3.08
C GLY A 70 16.34 3.50 -1.80
N THR A 71 16.80 2.26 -1.83
CA THR A 71 17.46 1.58 -0.70
C THR A 71 18.94 1.96 -0.54
N GLY A 72 19.34 3.17 -0.97
CA GLY A 72 20.71 3.65 -0.87
C GLY A 72 21.10 4.04 0.56
N SER A 73 22.38 4.36 0.75
CA SER A 73 22.97 4.78 2.04
C SER A 73 22.35 6.05 2.67
N VAL A 74 21.54 6.80 1.91
CA VAL A 74 20.98 8.11 2.32
C VAL A 74 19.53 8.02 2.81
N GLY A 75 18.91 6.84 2.78
CA GLY A 75 17.58 6.58 3.32
C GLY A 75 16.58 6.09 2.27
N ALA A 76 15.51 5.48 2.74
CA ALA A 76 14.51 4.81 1.90
C ALA A 76 13.24 5.64 1.73
N THR A 77 12.68 5.63 0.54
CA THR A 77 11.39 6.23 0.21
C THR A 77 10.30 5.16 0.15
N ILE A 78 9.29 5.23 1.02
CA ILE A 78 8.05 4.47 0.90
C ILE A 78 7.12 5.22 -0.06
N ARG A 79 6.58 4.47 -1.01
CA ARG A 79 5.53 4.92 -1.94
C ARG A 79 4.27 4.13 -1.63
N VAL A 80 3.19 4.86 -1.36
CA VAL A 80 1.85 4.29 -1.19
C VAL A 80 0.99 4.74 -2.36
N TYR A 81 0.41 3.78 -3.05
CA TYR A 81 -0.56 3.94 -4.13
C TYR A 81 -1.92 3.47 -3.61
N LEU A 82 -2.94 4.27 -3.88
CA LEU A 82 -4.30 4.04 -3.43
C LEU A 82 -5.20 4.12 -4.64
N GLU A 83 -6.09 3.17 -4.79
CA GLU A 83 -7.01 3.09 -5.90
C GLU A 83 -8.36 2.59 -5.42
N LYS A 84 -9.41 3.25 -5.89
CA LYS A 84 -10.80 2.89 -5.66
C LYS A 84 -11.53 3.02 -6.99
N TYR A 85 -12.25 1.99 -7.37
CA TYR A 85 -13.13 2.05 -8.54
C TYR A 85 -14.45 2.75 -8.17
N GLU A 86 -14.95 3.61 -9.06
CA GLU A 86 -16.21 4.32 -8.90
C GLU A 86 -16.85 4.47 -10.28
N ASP A 87 -18.15 4.19 -10.38
CA ASP A 87 -18.92 4.17 -11.64
C ASP A 87 -20.14 5.10 -11.64
N LYS A 88 -20.51 5.66 -10.48
CA LYS A 88 -21.70 6.50 -10.33
C LYS A 88 -21.36 7.96 -10.09
N ASP A 89 -20.55 8.24 -9.08
CA ASP A 89 -20.22 9.62 -8.68
C ASP A 89 -18.82 10.01 -9.18
N LEU A 90 -18.74 10.30 -10.48
CA LEU A 90 -17.48 10.64 -11.15
C LEU A 90 -17.04 12.10 -10.89
N ASP A 91 -17.95 12.95 -10.41
CA ASP A 91 -17.68 14.36 -10.07
C ASP A 91 -17.15 14.52 -8.64
N GLN A 92 -17.12 13.43 -7.86
CA GLN A 92 -16.60 13.43 -6.51
C GLN A 92 -15.10 13.82 -6.49
N ALA A 93 -14.74 14.71 -5.56
CA ALA A 93 -13.34 15.03 -5.34
C ALA A 93 -12.56 13.77 -4.91
N THR A 94 -11.46 13.48 -5.61
CA THR A 94 -10.62 12.28 -5.39
C THR A 94 -10.15 12.14 -3.94
N GLY A 95 -9.82 13.26 -3.28
CA GLY A 95 -9.43 13.26 -1.88
C GLY A 95 -10.52 12.75 -0.94
N SER A 96 -11.78 13.08 -1.22
CA SER A 96 -12.95 12.60 -0.46
C SER A 96 -13.25 11.13 -0.78
N ALA A 97 -13.18 10.75 -2.07
CA ALA A 97 -13.40 9.37 -2.51
C ALA A 97 -12.40 8.38 -1.88
N LEU A 98 -11.14 8.80 -1.75
CA LEU A 98 -10.05 7.99 -1.19
C LEU A 98 -9.85 8.16 0.32
N ALA A 99 -10.53 9.09 0.99
CA ALA A 99 -10.27 9.42 2.39
C ALA A 99 -10.34 8.19 3.32
N GLN A 100 -11.35 7.35 3.12
CA GLN A 100 -11.50 6.12 3.90
C GLN A 100 -10.38 5.11 3.60
N LEU A 101 -9.99 4.96 2.34
CA LEU A 101 -8.90 4.07 1.94
C LEU A 101 -7.54 4.55 2.46
N VAL A 102 -7.31 5.88 2.53
CA VAL A 102 -6.14 6.48 3.16
C VAL A 102 -6.10 6.11 4.65
N ALA A 103 -7.21 6.25 5.37
CA ALA A 103 -7.27 5.93 6.79
C ALA A 103 -6.98 4.44 7.05
N ILE A 104 -7.56 3.54 6.24
CA ILE A 104 -7.31 2.10 6.29
C ILE A 104 -5.82 1.81 6.02
N ALA A 105 -5.25 2.39 4.96
CA ALA A 105 -3.84 2.19 4.62
C ALA A 105 -2.90 2.66 5.74
N LEU A 106 -3.19 3.81 6.37
CA LEU A 106 -2.40 4.33 7.49
C LEU A 106 -2.48 3.43 8.72
N ASP A 107 -3.68 2.91 9.04
CA ASP A 107 -3.89 2.03 10.19
C ASP A 107 -3.24 0.65 9.98
N MET A 108 -3.42 0.03 8.81
CA MET A 108 -2.81 -1.27 8.50
C MET A 108 -1.28 -1.20 8.54
N CYS A 109 -0.72 -0.12 8.02
CA CYS A 109 0.71 -0.02 7.74
C CYS A 109 1.48 0.70 8.84
N GLN A 110 0.79 1.27 9.83
CA GLN A 110 1.38 1.94 10.99
C GLN A 110 2.54 2.88 10.59
N ILE A 111 2.40 3.56 9.45
CA ILE A 111 3.52 4.26 8.79
C ILE A 111 4.07 5.33 9.73
N SER A 112 3.20 6.03 10.44
CA SER A 112 3.59 7.04 11.43
C SER A 112 4.45 6.46 12.55
N ARG A 113 4.13 5.25 13.03
CA ARG A 113 4.91 4.56 14.07
C ARG A 113 6.32 4.20 13.59
N PHE A 114 6.47 3.74 12.35
CA PHE A 114 7.76 3.30 11.81
C PHE A 114 8.61 4.42 11.22
N THR A 115 7.99 5.51 10.77
CA THR A 115 8.68 6.62 10.10
C THR A 115 8.75 7.88 10.94
N GLY A 116 7.98 7.97 12.03
CA GLY A 116 7.86 9.18 12.85
C GLY A 116 7.20 10.34 12.10
N ARG A 117 6.40 10.07 11.07
CA ARG A 117 5.74 11.09 10.25
C ARG A 117 4.23 10.94 10.26
N ASP A 118 3.54 12.05 10.52
CA ASP A 118 2.07 12.07 10.54
C ASP A 118 1.46 12.35 9.16
N ALA A 119 2.26 12.82 8.20
CA ALA A 119 1.79 13.19 6.87
C ALA A 119 2.78 12.81 5.75
N PRO A 120 2.28 12.57 4.52
CA PRO A 120 3.11 12.44 3.33
C PRO A 120 3.96 13.68 3.07
N THR A 121 5.15 13.48 2.49
CA THR A 121 5.93 14.58 1.93
C THR A 121 5.36 15.06 0.59
N VAL A 122 4.77 14.14 -0.19
CA VAL A 122 4.18 14.43 -1.50
C VAL A 122 2.91 13.62 -1.70
N ILE A 123 1.86 14.28 -2.19
CA ILE A 123 0.59 13.71 -2.65
C ILE A 123 0.49 13.98 -4.16
N THR A 124 -0.04 13.01 -4.90
CA THR A 124 -0.27 13.07 -6.34
C THR A 124 -1.62 12.45 -6.61
#